data_AF-A0A2A5NTF2-F1
#
_entry.id   AF-A0A2A5NTF2-F1
#
_cell.length_a   1.000
_cell.length_b   1.000
_cell.length_c   1.000
_cell.angle_alpha   90.00
_cell.angle_beta   90.00
_cell.angle_gamma   90.00
#
_symmetry.space_group_name_H-M   'P 1'
#
loop_
_entity.id
_entity.type
_entity.pdbx_description
1 polymer ?
#
loop_
_entity_poly.entity_id
_entity_poly.type
_entity_poly.pdbx_seq_one_letter_code
_entity_poly.pdbx_strand_id
1 'polypeptide(L)'
;MKAARIVLVVVGVLVMAYGAYVLVTTVRPNRIWGLATWLVGAVVLHDVVLSPFVVGVGLLLRRAGRAIRPWMLVVVQAAIVLGSVLALVVLPEIAAKDHGTRNATILPFDYAARLAIVEGVLLVVVVAVLVVGAVTTPRRRRGLVAPTTNR
;
A
#
# COMPACT_ATOMS: atom_id res chain seq x y z
N MET A 1 1.96 -26.57 14.33
CA MET A 1 0.94 -25.86 13.51
C MET A 1 -0.39 -25.63 14.25
N LYS A 2 -0.98 -26.62 14.96
CA LYS A 2 -2.24 -26.42 15.72
C LYS A 2 -2.16 -25.33 16.80
N ALA A 3 -1.09 -25.32 17.61
CA ALA A 3 -0.90 -24.31 18.66
C ALA A 3 -0.83 -22.87 18.10
N ALA A 4 -0.02 -22.64 17.07
CA ALA A 4 0.08 -21.32 16.41
C ALA A 4 -1.27 -20.85 15.83
N ARG A 5 -2.05 -21.77 15.23
CA ARG A 5 -3.40 -21.45 14.72
C ARG A 5 -4.34 -21.07 15.86
N ILE A 6 -4.33 -21.82 16.96
CA ILE A 6 -5.16 -21.51 18.14
C ILE A 6 -4.77 -20.14 18.70
N VAL A 7 -3.48 -19.87 18.86
CA VAL A 7 -2.98 -18.57 19.33
C VAL A 7 -3.47 -17.44 18.44
N LEU A 8 -3.33 -17.55 17.11
CA LEU A 8 -3.81 -16.53 16.18
C LEU A 8 -5.32 -16.31 16.28
N VAL A 9 -6.11 -17.37 16.41
CA VAL A 9 -7.57 -17.27 16.58
C VAL A 9 -7.90 -16.56 17.90
N VAL A 10 -7.28 -16.96 19.01
CA VAL A 10 -7.51 -16.35 20.33
C VAL A 10 -7.13 -14.87 20.30
N VAL A 11 -5.96 -14.53 19.76
CA VAL A 11 -5.52 -13.13 19.62
C VAL A 11 -6.49 -12.35 18.74
N GLY A 12 -6.92 -12.89 17.60
CA GLY A 12 -7.88 -12.23 16.73
C GLY A 12 -9.22 -11.97 17.42
N VAL A 13 -9.74 -12.94 18.17
CA VAL A 13 -10.98 -12.80 18.94
C VAL A 13 -10.81 -11.74 20.04
N LEU A 14 -9.69 -11.73 20.76
CA LEU A 14 -9.42 -10.72 21.80
C LEU A 14 -9.34 -9.31 21.20
N VAL A 15 -8.70 -9.14 20.05
CA VAL A 15 -8.63 -7.85 19.34
C VAL A 15 -10.01 -7.40 18.87
N MET A 16 -10.82 -8.29 18.30
CA MET A 16 -12.20 -7.96 17.91
C MET A 16 -13.07 -7.59 19.11
N ALA A 17 -12.97 -8.33 20.21
CA ALA A 17 -13.70 -8.04 21.44
C ALA A 17 -13.29 -6.68 22.03
N TYR A 18 -11.99 -6.38 22.03
CA TYR A 18 -11.48 -5.08 22.44
C TYR A 18 -11.98 -3.95 21.53
N GLY A 19 -11.98 -4.15 20.21
CA GLY A 19 -12.54 -3.18 19.26
C GLY A 19 -14.02 -2.92 19.49
N ALA A 20 -14.82 -3.97 19.73
CA ALA A 20 -16.24 -3.84 20.06
C ALA A 20 -16.46 -3.10 21.39
N TYR A 21 -15.64 -3.39 22.40
CA TYR A 21 -15.66 -2.67 23.67
C TYR A 21 -15.37 -1.18 23.49
N VAL A 22 -14.33 -0.81 22.74
CA VAL A 22 -13.99 0.59 22.44
C VAL A 22 -15.10 1.27 21.64
N LEU A 23 -15.70 0.56 20.68
CA LEU A 23 -16.82 1.08 19.89
C LEU A 23 -17.98 1.50 20.78
N VAL A 24 -18.38 0.66 21.73
CA VAL A 24 -19.53 0.92 22.62
C VAL A 24 -19.21 1.97 23.69
N THR A 25 -17.98 1.99 24.21
CA THR A 25 -17.60 2.87 25.33
C THR A 25 -17.17 4.27 24.90
N THR A 26 -16.67 4.43 23.67
CA THR A 26 -16.01 5.68 23.23
C THR A 26 -16.74 6.39 22.10
N VAL A 27 -17.48 5.67 21.25
CA VAL A 27 -18.13 6.26 20.06
C VAL A 27 -19.57 6.61 20.37
N ARG A 28 -19.95 7.88 20.14
CA ARG A 28 -21.35 8.31 20.28
C ARG A 28 -22.22 7.57 19.25
N PRO A 29 -23.46 7.13 19.60
CA PRO A 29 -24.31 6.36 18.69
C PRO A 29 -24.51 6.99 17.30
N ASN A 30 -24.61 8.32 17.21
CA ASN A 30 -24.80 9.00 15.93
C ASN A 30 -23.59 8.91 14.97
N ARG A 31 -22.39 8.59 15.49
CA ARG A 31 -21.13 8.49 14.71
C ARG A 31 -20.84 7.06 14.25
N ILE A 32 -21.56 6.06 14.76
CA ILE A 32 -21.35 4.65 14.43
C ILE A 32 -21.56 4.41 12.93
N TRP A 33 -22.57 5.05 12.33
CA TRP A 33 -22.81 4.95 10.89
C TRP A 33 -21.67 5.52 10.06
N GLY A 34 -21.11 6.67 10.46
CA GLY A 34 -19.94 7.25 9.78
C GLY A 34 -18.68 6.38 9.90
N LEU A 35 -18.50 5.71 11.04
CA LEU A 35 -17.42 4.74 11.20
C LEU A 35 -17.66 3.49 10.34
N ALA A 36 -18.89 2.96 10.33
CA ALA A 36 -19.23 1.79 9.54
C ALA A 36 -19.06 2.05 8.04
N THR A 37 -19.51 3.21 7.53
CA THR A 37 -19.30 3.59 6.14
C THR A 37 -17.83 3.76 5.80
N TRP A 38 -17.02 4.32 6.71
CA TRP A 38 -15.57 4.41 6.51
C TRP A 38 -14.89 3.04 6.48
N LEU A 39 -15.23 2.14 7.42
CA LEU A 39 -14.68 0.77 7.46
C LEU A 39 -15.03 0.00 6.18
N VAL A 40 -16.30 0.04 5.76
CA VAL A 40 -16.73 -0.61 4.51
C VAL A 40 -16.04 0.04 3.31
N GLY A 41 -15.97 1.36 3.27
CA GLY A 41 -15.28 2.10 2.21
C GLY A 41 -13.81 1.75 2.10
N ALA A 42 -13.10 1.60 3.23
CA ALA A 42 -11.70 1.20 3.29
C ALA A 42 -11.50 -0.22 2.75
N VAL A 43 -12.35 -1.18 3.14
CA VAL A 43 -12.30 -2.56 2.62
C VAL A 43 -12.55 -2.59 1.12
N VAL A 44 -13.60 -1.89 0.65
CA VAL A 44 -13.92 -1.82 -0.78
C VAL A 44 -12.78 -1.19 -1.56
N LEU A 45 -12.22 -0.07 -1.09
CA LEU A 45 -11.07 0.56 -1.73
C LEU A 45 -9.86 -0.39 -1.79
N HIS A 46 -9.60 -1.14 -0.71
CA HIS A 46 -8.50 -2.09 -0.67
C HIS A 46 -8.68 -3.25 -1.66
N ASP A 47 -9.84 -3.89 -1.64
CA ASP A 47 -10.10 -5.12 -2.40
C ASP A 47 -10.39 -4.85 -3.87
N VAL A 48 -11.13 -3.77 -4.17
CA VAL A 48 -11.60 -3.46 -5.53
C VAL A 48 -10.62 -2.58 -6.30
N VAL A 49 -9.84 -1.73 -5.61
CA VAL A 49 -8.93 -0.80 -6.29
C VAL A 49 -7.49 -1.19 -6.03
N LEU A 50 -7.08 -1.28 -4.76
CA LEU A 50 -5.68 -1.40 -4.41
C LEU A 50 -5.07 -2.74 -4.80
N SER A 51 -5.73 -3.84 -4.42
CA SER A 51 -5.30 -5.20 -4.72
C SER A 51 -5.15 -5.44 -6.23
N PRO A 52 -6.16 -5.17 -7.08
CA PRO A 52 -6.02 -5.34 -8.52
C PRO A 52 -5.03 -4.37 -9.14
N PHE A 53 -4.88 -3.15 -8.60
CA PHE A 53 -3.84 -2.23 -9.06
C PHE A 53 -2.43 -2.77 -8.81
N VAL A 54 -2.14 -3.25 -7.60
CA VAL A 54 -0.84 -3.85 -7.24
C VAL A 54 -0.54 -5.09 -8.09
N VAL A 55 -1.55 -5.94 -8.32
CA VAL A 55 -1.44 -7.11 -9.21
C VAL A 55 -1.20 -6.65 -10.65
N GLY A 56 -1.95 -5.67 -11.14
CA GLY A 56 -1.83 -5.11 -12.48
C GLY A 56 -0.45 -4.54 -12.75
N VAL A 57 0.08 -3.71 -11.83
CA VAL A 57 1.45 -3.19 -11.89
C VAL A 57 2.47 -4.32 -11.93
N GLY A 58 2.32 -5.32 -11.06
CA GLY A 58 3.20 -6.49 -11.03
C GLY A 58 3.19 -7.27 -12.36
N LEU A 59 2.00 -7.45 -12.96
CA LEU A 59 1.84 -8.12 -14.26
C LEU A 59 2.45 -7.29 -15.40
N LEU A 60 2.18 -5.98 -15.44
CA LEU A 60 2.71 -5.07 -16.46
C LEU A 60 4.24 -5.02 -16.41
N LEU A 61 4.83 -4.92 -15.22
CA LEU A 61 6.29 -4.96 -15.03
C LEU A 61 6.87 -6.30 -15.51
N ARG A 62 6.27 -7.43 -15.14
CA ARG A 62 6.73 -8.75 -15.62
C ARG A 62 6.63 -8.89 -17.13
N ARG A 63 5.60 -8.30 -17.75
CA ARG A 63 5.39 -8.29 -19.20
C ARG A 63 6.38 -7.36 -19.91
N ALA A 64 6.77 -6.26 -19.28
CA ALA A 64 7.72 -5.28 -19.79
C ALA A 64 9.17 -5.81 -19.91
N GLY A 65 9.47 -6.98 -19.35
CA GLY A 65 10.61 -7.78 -19.81
C GLY A 65 11.28 -8.65 -18.74
N ARG A 66 12.07 -9.62 -19.21
CA ARG A 66 12.88 -10.55 -18.39
C ARG A 66 13.99 -9.87 -17.56
N ALA A 67 14.04 -8.53 -17.55
CA ALA A 67 15.02 -7.74 -16.81
C ALA A 67 14.57 -7.42 -15.38
N ILE A 68 13.28 -7.59 -15.05
CA ILE A 68 12.79 -7.24 -13.72
C ILE A 68 13.02 -8.40 -12.75
N ARG A 69 13.94 -8.19 -11.80
CA ARG A 69 14.26 -9.16 -10.75
C ARG A 69 13.15 -9.17 -9.68
N PRO A 70 12.90 -10.32 -9.02
CA PRO A 70 11.83 -10.43 -8.02
C PRO A 70 11.91 -9.39 -6.89
N TRP A 71 13.12 -9.05 -6.43
CA TRP A 71 13.30 -8.05 -5.36
C TRP A 71 12.82 -6.65 -5.77
N MET A 72 12.92 -6.28 -7.06
CA MET A 72 12.45 -4.98 -7.54
C MET A 72 10.92 -4.90 -7.43
N LEU A 73 10.23 -5.99 -7.77
CA LEU A 73 8.77 -6.07 -7.62
C LEU A 73 8.36 -5.93 -6.16
N VAL A 74 9.08 -6.58 -5.24
CA VAL A 74 8.79 -6.46 -3.80
C VAL A 74 8.89 -5.01 -3.34
N VAL A 75 9.92 -4.28 -3.74
CA VAL A 75 10.08 -2.87 -3.34
C VAL A 75 8.98 -1.99 -3.95
N VAL A 76 8.66 -2.18 -5.24
CA VAL A 76 7.57 -1.45 -5.90
C VAL A 76 6.23 -1.71 -5.21
N GLN A 77 5.93 -2.97 -4.93
CA GLN A 77 4.69 -3.35 -4.23
C GLN A 77 4.65 -2.78 -2.82
N ALA A 78 5.75 -2.85 -2.07
CA ALA A 78 5.84 -2.27 -0.73
C ALA A 78 5.62 -0.76 -0.74
N ALA A 79 6.21 -0.03 -1.69
CA ALA A 79 6.03 1.41 -1.83
C ALA A 79 4.57 1.77 -2.16
N ILE A 80 3.94 1.04 -3.09
CA ILE A 80 2.52 1.25 -3.44
C ILE A 80 1.63 1.00 -2.21
N VAL A 81 1.82 -0.12 -1.50
CA VAL A 81 1.01 -0.44 -0.31
C VAL A 81 1.20 0.63 0.76
N LEU A 82 2.44 1.04 1.04
CA LEU A 82 2.75 2.04 2.06
C LEU A 82 2.13 3.40 1.71
N GLY A 83 2.31 3.89 0.49
CA GLY A 83 1.73 5.15 0.04
C GLY A 83 0.19 5.11 0.08
N SER A 84 -0.40 3.99 -0.33
CA SER A 84 -1.85 3.82 -0.30
C SER A 84 -2.43 3.85 1.12
N VAL A 85 -1.77 3.21 2.09
CA VAL A 85 -2.19 3.24 3.50
C VAL A 85 -2.03 4.64 4.07
N LEU A 86 -0.92 5.33 3.77
CA LEU A 86 -0.71 6.72 4.18
C LEU A 86 -1.78 7.64 3.61
N ALA A 87 -2.05 7.57 2.31
CA ALA A 87 -3.10 8.36 1.66
C ALA A 87 -4.48 8.07 2.27
N LEU A 88 -4.82 6.80 2.52
CA LEU A 88 -6.10 6.41 3.13
C LEU A 88 -6.31 7.04 4.52
N VAL A 89 -5.24 7.22 5.30
CA VAL A 89 -5.29 7.82 6.63
C VAL A 89 -5.26 9.35 6.56
N VAL A 90 -4.38 9.92 5.74
CA VAL A 90 -4.11 11.35 5.72
C VAL A 90 -5.13 12.14 4.88
N LEU A 91 -5.72 11.56 3.83
CA LEU A 91 -6.74 12.26 3.02
C LEU A 91 -7.97 12.67 3.84
N PRO A 92 -8.55 11.79 4.70
CA PRO A 92 -9.58 12.21 5.65
C PRO A 92 -9.13 13.32 6.61
N GLU A 93 -7.88 13.30 7.06
CA GLU A 93 -7.34 14.34 7.95
C GLU A 93 -7.24 15.69 7.24
N ILE A 94 -6.83 15.71 5.98
CA ILE A 94 -6.81 16.91 5.13
C ILE A 94 -8.22 17.49 5.03
N ALA A 95 -9.22 16.66 4.71
CA ALA A 95 -10.61 17.11 4.62
C ALA A 95 -11.16 17.55 5.99
N ALA A 96 -10.74 16.91 7.08
CA ALA A 96 -11.18 17.26 8.43
C ALA A 96 -10.57 18.57 8.94
N LYS A 97 -9.40 18.98 8.42
CA LYS A 97 -8.73 20.23 8.79
C LYS A 97 -9.61 21.46 8.55
N ASP A 98 -10.44 21.43 7.50
CA ASP A 98 -11.34 22.54 7.14
C ASP A 98 -12.47 22.76 8.17
N HIS A 99 -12.75 21.78 9.02
CA HIS A 99 -13.75 21.92 10.10
C HIS A 99 -13.24 22.68 11.34
N GLY A 100 -11.98 23.13 11.34
CA GLY A 100 -11.37 23.88 12.44
C GLY A 100 -10.93 23.01 13.62
N THR A 101 -9.99 23.53 14.43
CA THR A 101 -9.52 22.84 15.64
C THR A 101 -10.37 23.21 16.85
N ARG A 102 -10.73 22.21 17.67
CA ARG A 102 -11.38 22.45 18.97
C ARG A 102 -10.41 22.95 20.04
N ASN A 103 -9.11 22.84 19.79
CA ASN A 103 -8.06 23.26 20.71
C ASN A 103 -7.12 24.24 20.00
N ALA A 104 -7.04 25.47 20.53
CA ALA A 104 -6.31 26.58 19.94
C ALA A 104 -4.78 26.42 19.99
N THR A 105 -4.23 25.54 20.83
CA THR A 105 -2.80 25.23 20.84
C THR A 105 -2.38 24.19 19.79
N ILE A 106 -3.33 23.52 19.13
CA ILE A 106 -3.00 22.61 18.02
C ILE A 106 -2.78 23.47 16.78
N LEU A 107 -1.54 23.53 16.32
CA LEU A 107 -1.19 24.13 15.04
C LEU A 107 -1.29 23.05 13.95
N PRO A 108 -2.34 23.06 13.10
CA PRO A 108 -2.51 22.02 12.10
C PRO A 108 -1.42 22.20 11.04
N PHE A 109 -0.61 21.17 10.86
CA PHE A 109 0.40 21.18 9.81
C PHE A 109 -0.24 21.21 8.42
N ASP A 110 0.56 21.53 7.43
CA ASP A 110 0.19 21.28 6.04
C ASP A 110 0.28 19.77 5.74
N TYR A 111 -0.82 19.07 6.02
CA TYR A 111 -0.95 17.64 5.76
C TYR A 111 -0.84 17.30 4.27
N ALA A 112 -1.30 18.19 3.39
CA ALA A 112 -1.22 18.00 1.95
C ALA A 112 0.23 18.05 1.47
N ALA A 113 0.98 19.08 1.89
CA ALA A 113 2.41 19.18 1.56
C ALA A 113 3.21 17.99 2.12
N ARG A 114 2.94 17.58 3.36
CA ARG A 114 3.63 16.44 3.99
C ARG A 114 3.33 15.12 3.29
N LEU A 115 2.07 14.87 2.95
CA LEU A 115 1.69 13.69 2.19
C LEU A 115 2.38 13.68 0.82
N ALA A 116 2.34 14.81 0.10
CA ALA A 116 2.98 14.94 -1.21
C ALA A 116 4.50 14.69 -1.14
N ILE A 117 5.18 15.16 -0.09
CA ILE A 117 6.60 14.89 0.13
C ILE A 117 6.85 13.40 0.33
N VAL A 118 6.09 12.73 1.20
CA VAL A 118 6.29 11.31 1.48
C VAL A 118 5.98 10.45 0.25
N GLU A 119 4.88 10.72 -0.45
CA GLU A 119 4.54 10.07 -1.72
C GLU A 119 5.63 10.31 -2.78
N GLY A 120 6.14 11.54 -2.86
CA GLY A 120 7.26 11.88 -3.74
C GLY A 120 8.53 11.08 -3.43
N VAL A 121 8.86 10.91 -2.15
CA VAL A 121 10.00 10.08 -1.72
C VAL A 121 9.78 8.61 -2.09
N LEU A 122 8.59 8.05 -1.87
CA LEU A 122 8.27 6.68 -2.27
C LEU A 122 8.37 6.49 -3.78
N LEU A 123 7.89 7.46 -4.56
CA LEU A 123 8.02 7.47 -6.02
C LEU A 123 9.50 7.49 -6.45
N VAL A 124 10.33 8.34 -5.82
CA VAL A 124 11.76 8.40 -6.09
C VAL A 124 12.44 7.05 -5.80
N VAL A 125 12.11 6.40 -4.69
CA VAL A 125 12.61 5.05 -4.35
C VAL A 125 12.24 4.04 -5.43
N VAL A 126 10.98 4.04 -5.88
CA VAL A 126 10.50 3.17 -6.96
C VAL A 126 11.30 3.40 -8.24
N VAL A 127 11.41 4.66 -8.67
CA VAL A 127 12.16 5.02 -9.89
C VAL A 127 13.63 4.60 -9.77
N ALA A 128 14.28 4.87 -8.65
CA ALA A 128 15.67 4.50 -8.42
C ALA A 128 15.88 2.98 -8.53
N VAL A 129 15.02 2.18 -7.91
CA VAL A 129 15.08 0.71 -7.98
C VAL A 129 14.89 0.20 -9.41
N LEU A 130 13.93 0.77 -10.15
CA LEU A 130 13.68 0.39 -11.53
C LEU A 130 14.86 0.75 -12.44
N VAL A 131 15.44 1.94 -12.27
CA VAL A 131 16.62 2.39 -13.02
C VAL A 131 17.81 1.48 -12.70
N VAL A 132 18.14 1.27 -11.42
CA VAL A 132 19.26 0.40 -10.99
C VAL A 132 19.08 -1.02 -11.54
N GLY A 133 17.87 -1.58 -11.47
CA GLY A 133 17.58 -2.89 -12.05
C GLY A 133 17.78 -2.93 -13.57
N ALA A 134 17.39 -1.88 -14.29
CA ALA A 134 17.55 -1.79 -15.73
C ALA A 134 19.03 -1.69 -16.17
N VAL A 135 19.86 -0.89 -15.49
CA VAL A 135 21.30 -0.78 -15.82
C VAL A 135 22.12 -1.98 -15.37
N THR A 136 21.76 -2.64 -14.27
CA THR A 136 22.50 -3.82 -13.76
C THR A 136 22.12 -5.12 -14.44
N THR A 137 21.03 -5.16 -15.22
CA THR A 137 20.62 -6.36 -15.93
C THR A 137 21.48 -6.58 -17.18
N PRO A 138 22.19 -7.72 -17.29
CA PRO A 138 22.91 -8.06 -18.52
C PRO A 138 21.92 -8.17 -19.68
N ARG A 139 22.13 -7.39 -20.75
CA ARG A 139 21.42 -7.60 -22.02
C ARG A 139 21.82 -8.98 -22.54
N ARG A 140 20.99 -9.99 -22.30
CA ARG A 140 21.17 -11.33 -22.88
C ARG A 140 21.06 -11.15 -24.39
N ARG A 141 22.20 -11.00 -25.07
CA ARG A 141 22.28 -11.04 -26.54
C ARG A 141 21.56 -12.32 -26.94
N ARG A 142 20.44 -12.20 -27.68
CA ARG A 142 19.84 -13.36 -28.35
C ARG A 142 21.00 -13.99 -29.11
N GLY A 143 21.41 -15.19 -28.70
CA GLY A 143 22.44 -15.93 -29.41
C GLY A 143 22.00 -16.02 -30.85
N LEU A 144 22.79 -15.44 -31.75
CA LEU A 144 22.75 -15.76 -33.16
C LEU A 144 22.86 -17.28 -33.22
N VAL A 145 21.76 -17.93 -33.56
CA VAL A 145 21.76 -19.35 -33.90
C VAL A 145 22.66 -19.45 -35.12
N ALA A 146 23.89 -19.90 -34.92
CA ALA A 146 24.79 -20.20 -36.02
C ALA A 146 24.09 -21.27 -36.87
N PRO A 147 23.88 -21.06 -38.19
CA PRO A 147 23.34 -22.09 -39.04
C PRO A 147 24.35 -23.24 -39.05
N THR A 148 24.00 -24.38 -38.47
CA THR A 148 24.76 -25.61 -38.69
C THR A 148 24.55 -25.99 -40.15
N THR A 149 25.47 -25.59 -41.02
CA THR A 149 25.55 -26.13 -42.36
C THR A 149 26.06 -27.56 -42.22
N ASN A 150 25.19 -28.54 -42.47
CA ASN A 150 25.62 -29.91 -42.66
C ASN A 150 25.86 -30.10 -44.16
N ARG A 151 27.05 -30.56 -44.51
CA ARG A 151 27.49 -30.87 -45.88
C ARG A 151 27.07 -32.28 -46.25
#